data_AF-A0A1Z5HT14-F1
#
_entry.id   AF-A0A1Z5HT14-F1
#
_cell.length_a   1.000
_cell.length_b   1.000
_cell.length_c   1.000
_cell.angle_alpha   90.00
_cell.angle_beta   90.00
_cell.angle_gamma   90.00
#
_symmetry.space_group_name_H-M   'P 1'
#
loop_
_entity.id
_entity.type
_entity.pdbx_description
1 polymer ?
#
loop_
_entity_poly.entity_id
_entity_poly.type
_entity_poly.pdbx_seq_one_letter_code
_entity_poly.pdbx_strand_id
1 'polypeptide(L)'
;MFSKYQYALLFKTDVSPLEDFVDDKQWHTGHMKHQQKADDIASVIEALAFNDGYYFAVGFGAGGCKTALCKGQICQFLDSGRCRFPLRSRPSMEGVGIDVFRLVTEVGWDIYPIAHKYVEPDSVKCAISVGIVFIT
;
A
#
# COMPACT_ATOMS: atom_id res chain seq x y z
N MET A 1 19.49 4.18 5.05
CA MET A 1 18.86 3.63 3.84
C MET A 1 18.29 4.73 2.95
N PHE A 2 17.49 5.67 3.48
CA PHE A 2 16.82 6.69 2.65
C PHE A 2 17.61 7.97 2.34
N SER A 3 18.85 8.11 2.81
CA SER A 3 19.66 9.33 2.64
C SER A 3 20.06 9.66 1.20
N LYS A 4 19.73 8.79 0.23
CA LYS A 4 19.97 9.01 -1.20
C LYS A 4 18.79 9.69 -1.92
N TYR A 5 17.65 9.82 -1.25
CA TYR A 5 16.43 10.39 -1.82
C TYR A 5 16.29 11.84 -1.39
N GLN A 6 16.00 12.73 -2.35
CA GLN A 6 15.76 14.14 -2.09
C GLN A 6 14.29 14.42 -1.77
N TYR A 7 13.39 13.63 -2.35
CA TYR A 7 11.95 13.81 -2.21
C TYR A 7 11.26 12.50 -1.82
N ALA A 8 10.12 12.67 -1.15
CA ALA A 8 9.19 11.60 -0.87
C ALA A 8 7.77 12.07 -1.22
N LEU A 9 7.12 11.38 -2.14
CA LEU A 9 5.73 11.58 -2.52
C LEU A 9 4.86 10.62 -1.70
N LEU A 10 4.35 11.10 -0.57
CA LEU A 10 3.38 10.38 0.24
C LEU A 10 1.97 10.62 -0.33
N PHE A 11 1.19 9.55 -0.49
CA PHE A 11 -0.19 9.64 -0.95
C PHE A 11 -1.11 8.77 -0.10
N LYS A 12 -2.39 9.15 -0.04
CA LYS A 12 -3.45 8.34 0.55
C LYS A 12 -4.64 8.22 -0.39
N THR A 13 -5.37 7.12 -0.28
CA THR A 13 -6.73 6.98 -0.80
C THR A 13 -7.67 6.65 0.34
N ASP A 14 -8.81 7.33 0.38
CA ASP A 14 -9.85 7.03 1.37
C ASP A 14 -10.53 5.71 1.03
N VAL A 15 -10.72 4.88 2.06
CA VAL A 15 -11.43 3.61 1.94
C VAL A 15 -12.92 3.90 1.96
N SER A 16 -13.60 3.58 0.87
CA SER A 16 -15.06 3.65 0.75
C SER A 16 -15.58 2.44 -0.05
N PRO A 17 -16.57 1.71 0.47
CA PRO A 17 -17.18 1.85 1.80
C PRO A 17 -16.23 1.44 2.96
N LEU A 18 -16.41 1.98 4.18
CA LEU A 18 -15.52 1.73 5.33
C LEU A 18 -15.47 0.23 5.73
N GLU A 19 -16.58 -0.45 5.51
CA GLU A 19 -16.81 -1.87 5.74
C GLU A 19 -15.80 -2.75 5.01
N ASP A 20 -15.21 -2.27 3.90
CA ASP A 20 -14.13 -2.98 3.21
C ASP A 20 -12.92 -3.27 4.12
N PHE A 21 -12.71 -2.42 5.13
CA PHE A 21 -11.63 -2.54 6.10
C PHE A 21 -12.12 -2.95 7.49
N VAL A 22 -13.34 -2.61 7.86
CA VAL A 22 -13.80 -2.71 9.25
C VAL A 22 -14.66 -3.96 9.51
N ASP A 23 -15.36 -4.49 8.50
CA ASP A 23 -16.14 -5.71 8.65
C ASP A 23 -15.26 -6.93 8.39
N ASP A 24 -14.99 -7.75 9.43
CA ASP A 24 -14.19 -8.98 9.35
C ASP A 24 -14.60 -9.91 8.20
N LYS A 25 -15.90 -9.97 7.86
CA LYS A 25 -16.40 -10.82 6.77
C LYS A 25 -16.00 -10.27 5.40
N GLN A 26 -16.08 -8.96 5.26
CA GLN A 26 -15.71 -8.26 4.03
C GLN A 26 -14.20 -8.05 3.95
N TRP A 27 -13.48 -8.02 5.06
CA TRP A 27 -12.03 -7.83 5.08
C TRP A 27 -11.36 -8.77 4.09
N HIS A 28 -11.75 -10.03 4.01
CA HIS A 28 -11.13 -11.00 3.10
C HIS A 28 -11.16 -10.61 1.60
N THR A 29 -12.00 -9.68 1.16
CA THR A 29 -12.12 -9.28 -0.25
C THR A 29 -12.15 -7.76 -0.44
N GLY A 30 -12.83 -7.03 0.44
CA GLY A 30 -13.00 -5.58 0.42
C GLY A 30 -11.69 -4.82 0.44
N HIS A 31 -10.72 -5.22 1.27
CA HIS A 31 -9.43 -4.51 1.34
C HIS A 31 -8.62 -4.62 0.05
N MET A 32 -8.81 -5.68 -0.73
CA MET A 32 -7.95 -6.02 -1.87
C MET A 32 -7.95 -4.92 -2.93
N LYS A 33 -9.10 -4.32 -3.22
CA LYS A 33 -9.21 -3.25 -4.23
C LYS A 33 -8.46 -1.98 -3.81
N HIS A 34 -8.44 -1.66 -2.52
CA HIS A 34 -7.76 -0.48 -1.97
C HIS A 34 -6.25 -0.66 -1.90
N GLN A 35 -5.80 -1.86 -1.55
CA GLN A 35 -4.38 -2.23 -1.59
C GLN A 35 -3.88 -2.29 -3.05
N GLN A 36 -4.65 -2.91 -3.95
CA GLN A 36 -4.35 -2.92 -5.38
C GLN A 36 -4.24 -1.50 -5.94
N LYS A 37 -5.13 -0.59 -5.52
CA LYS A 37 -5.08 0.80 -5.96
C LYS A 37 -3.80 1.50 -5.50
N ALA A 38 -3.33 1.22 -4.27
CA ALA A 38 -2.06 1.75 -3.77
C ALA A 38 -0.86 1.23 -4.58
N ASP A 39 -0.81 -0.07 -4.87
CA ASP A 39 0.21 -0.67 -5.75
C ASP A 39 0.19 -0.03 -7.16
N ASP A 40 -1.00 0.17 -7.73
CA ASP A 40 -1.16 0.79 -9.04
C ASP A 40 -0.68 2.26 -9.04
N ILE A 41 -1.00 3.05 -8.01
CA ILE A 41 -0.53 4.44 -7.89
C ILE A 41 1.00 4.47 -7.71
N ALA A 42 1.53 3.69 -6.77
CA ALA A 42 2.96 3.65 -6.47
C ALA A 42 3.77 3.23 -7.71
N SER A 43 3.35 2.17 -8.40
CA SER A 43 4.05 1.67 -9.59
C SER A 43 4.00 2.66 -10.76
N VAL A 44 2.89 3.37 -10.96
CA VAL A 44 2.79 4.40 -12.00
C VAL A 44 3.69 5.59 -11.68
N ILE A 45 3.66 6.12 -10.45
CA ILE A 45 4.51 7.26 -10.06
C ILE A 45 6.00 6.87 -10.15
N GLU A 46 6.36 5.67 -9.69
CA GLU A 46 7.73 5.14 -9.80
C GLU A 46 8.18 5.06 -11.26
N ALA A 47 7.34 4.54 -12.16
CA ALA A 47 7.67 4.43 -13.58
C ALA A 47 7.83 5.80 -14.25
N LEU A 48 6.99 6.77 -13.90
CA LEU A 48 7.09 8.15 -14.38
C LEU A 48 8.41 8.79 -13.90
N ALA A 49 8.71 8.69 -12.61
CA ALA A 49 9.97 9.21 -12.06
C ALA A 49 11.18 8.54 -12.72
N PHE A 50 11.15 7.23 -12.93
CA PHE A 50 12.21 6.51 -13.63
C PHE A 50 12.42 7.05 -15.05
N ASN A 51 11.33 7.26 -15.81
CA ASN A 51 11.38 7.80 -17.17
C ASN A 51 11.90 9.24 -17.22
N ASP A 52 11.67 10.01 -16.16
CA ASP A 52 12.17 11.39 -16.01
C ASP A 52 13.64 11.46 -15.54
N GLY A 53 14.32 10.31 -15.44
CA GLY A 53 15.75 10.22 -15.11
C GLY A 53 16.05 9.93 -13.63
N TYR A 54 15.03 9.79 -12.78
CA TYR A 54 15.19 9.40 -11.38
C TYR A 54 15.31 7.87 -11.26
N TYR A 55 16.38 7.30 -11.81
CA TYR A 55 16.57 5.85 -11.97
C TYR A 55 16.65 5.04 -10.66
N PHE A 56 16.77 5.71 -9.52
CA PHE A 56 16.72 5.10 -8.18
C PHE A 56 15.35 5.20 -7.52
N ALA A 57 14.34 5.77 -8.19
CA ALA A 57 12.99 5.91 -7.65
C ALA A 57 12.44 4.55 -7.19
N VAL A 58 11.76 4.56 -6.04
CA VAL A 58 11.20 3.35 -5.44
C VAL A 58 9.87 3.65 -4.76
N GLY A 59 8.85 2.88 -5.14
CA GLY A 59 7.50 2.96 -4.62
C GLY A 59 7.17 1.86 -3.62
N PHE A 60 6.39 2.23 -2.62
CA PHE A 60 5.82 1.34 -1.60
C PHE A 60 4.31 1.54 -1.53
N GLY A 61 3.57 0.43 -1.46
CA GLY A 61 2.11 0.42 -1.37
C GLY A 61 1.61 0.12 0.06
N ALA A 62 0.40 -0.45 0.13
CA ALA A 62 -0.21 -0.91 1.38
C ALA A 62 -0.58 -2.39 1.25
N GLY A 63 -0.25 -3.20 2.25
CA GLY A 63 -0.55 -4.63 2.25
C GLY A 63 0.22 -5.45 1.20
N GLY A 64 -0.06 -6.75 1.17
CA GLY A 64 0.70 -7.69 0.35
C GLY A 64 0.16 -7.85 -1.07
N CYS A 65 1.05 -7.85 -2.07
CA CYS A 65 0.68 -8.13 -3.47
C CYS A 65 0.01 -9.51 -3.69
N LYS A 66 0.22 -10.47 -2.77
CA LYS A 66 -0.41 -11.79 -2.83
C LYS A 66 -1.94 -11.70 -2.75
N THR A 67 -2.47 -10.88 -1.84
CA THR A 67 -3.93 -10.67 -1.73
C THR A 67 -4.40 -9.65 -2.74
N ALA A 68 -3.74 -8.48 -2.80
CA ALA A 68 -4.14 -7.35 -3.63
C ALA A 68 -4.14 -7.66 -5.14
N LEU A 69 -3.13 -8.34 -5.65
CA LEU A 69 -2.97 -8.60 -7.08
C LEU A 69 -3.23 -10.06 -7.46
N CYS A 70 -2.69 -11.00 -6.67
CA CYS A 70 -2.78 -12.43 -6.96
C CYS A 70 -4.02 -13.12 -6.37
N LYS A 71 -4.90 -12.41 -5.65
CA LYS A 71 -6.13 -12.97 -5.06
C LYS A 71 -5.88 -14.24 -4.21
N GLY A 72 -4.77 -14.26 -3.49
CA GLY A 72 -4.39 -15.38 -2.62
C GLY A 72 -3.74 -16.59 -3.31
N GLN A 73 -3.64 -16.60 -4.65
CA GLN A 73 -3.00 -17.69 -5.39
C GLN A 73 -1.52 -17.86 -4.99
N ILE A 74 -0.99 -19.06 -5.25
CA ILE A 74 0.44 -19.35 -5.09
C ILE A 74 1.25 -18.30 -5.87
N CYS A 75 2.31 -17.78 -5.25
CA CYS A 75 3.18 -16.79 -5.88
C CYS A 75 3.94 -17.45 -7.05
N GLN A 76 3.61 -17.06 -8.29
CA GLN A 76 4.24 -17.64 -9.48
C GLN A 76 5.74 -17.35 -9.56
N PHE A 77 6.20 -16.27 -8.92
CA PHE A 77 7.63 -15.98 -8.81
C PHE A 77 8.36 -17.00 -7.93
N LEU A 78 7.75 -17.41 -6.81
CA LEU A 78 8.34 -18.44 -5.93
C LEU A 78 8.27 -19.85 -6.55
N ASP A 79 7.30 -20.09 -7.42
CA ASP A 79 7.10 -21.37 -8.11
C ASP A 79 7.99 -21.51 -9.37
N SER A 80 8.00 -20.51 -10.25
CA SER A 80 8.63 -20.58 -11.58
C SER A 80 9.56 -19.40 -11.92
N GLY A 81 9.83 -18.51 -10.96
CA GLY A 81 10.69 -17.33 -11.16
C GLY A 81 10.05 -16.20 -11.98
N ARG A 82 8.76 -16.28 -12.30
CA ARG A 82 8.05 -15.27 -13.11
C ARG A 82 6.86 -14.70 -12.33
N CYS A 83 6.92 -13.41 -12.01
CA CYS A 83 5.78 -12.74 -11.37
C CYS A 83 4.65 -12.53 -12.40
N ARG A 84 3.39 -12.65 -11.97
CA ARG A 84 2.21 -12.27 -12.79
C ARG A 84 2.09 -10.76 -13.00
N PHE A 85 2.66 -9.98 -12.08
CA PHE A 85 2.51 -8.53 -12.01
C PHE A 85 3.85 -7.81 -11.73
N PRO A 86 4.94 -8.11 -12.46
CA PRO A 86 6.29 -7.64 -12.12
C PRO A 86 6.44 -6.12 -12.10
N LEU A 87 5.66 -5.41 -12.94
CA LEU A 87 5.68 -3.96 -13.05
C LEU A 87 4.66 -3.25 -12.15
N ARG A 88 3.86 -4.00 -11.38
CA ARG A 88 2.81 -3.46 -10.50
C ARG A 88 3.03 -3.81 -9.04
N SER A 89 3.53 -5.02 -8.75
CA SER A 89 3.71 -5.49 -7.37
C SER A 89 4.74 -4.63 -6.64
N ARG A 90 4.35 -3.94 -5.57
CA ARG A 90 5.27 -3.22 -4.72
C ARG A 90 5.22 -3.78 -3.29
N PRO A 91 6.35 -3.75 -2.56
CA PRO A 91 6.32 -4.04 -1.14
C PRO A 91 5.48 -2.97 -0.43
N SER A 92 4.83 -3.34 0.66
CA SER A 92 4.13 -2.36 1.47
C SER A 92 5.07 -1.56 2.35
N MET A 93 4.61 -0.38 2.76
CA MET A 93 5.34 0.48 3.69
C MET A 93 5.65 -0.26 5.00
N GLU A 94 4.66 -0.93 5.59
CA GLU A 94 4.83 -1.71 6.81
C GLU A 94 5.70 -2.96 6.59
N GLY A 95 5.65 -3.55 5.39
CA GLY A 95 6.46 -4.72 5.02
C GLY A 95 7.95 -4.44 4.98
N VAL A 96 8.37 -3.17 4.90
CA VAL A 96 9.77 -2.74 4.93
C VAL A 96 10.14 -1.95 6.20
N GLY A 97 9.26 -1.93 7.19
CA GLY A 97 9.52 -1.33 8.51
C GLY A 97 9.29 0.18 8.59
N ILE A 98 8.51 0.78 7.69
CA ILE A 98 8.08 2.18 7.82
C ILE A 98 6.93 2.24 8.84
N ASP A 99 7.06 3.12 9.83
CA ASP A 99 5.96 3.45 10.75
C ASP A 99 4.94 4.35 10.05
N VAL A 100 3.96 3.71 9.41
CA VAL A 100 2.92 4.38 8.62
C VAL A 100 2.05 5.29 9.49
N PHE A 101 1.69 4.83 10.70
CA PHE A 101 0.82 5.59 11.60
C PHE A 101 1.48 6.90 12.01
N ARG A 102 2.73 6.82 12.48
CA ARG A 102 3.49 8.01 12.84
C ARG A 102 3.61 8.97 11.65
N LEU A 103 4.06 8.47 10.50
CA LEU A 103 4.27 9.30 9.31
C LEU A 103 2.98 10.03 8.86
N VAL A 104 1.87 9.31 8.80
CA VAL A 104 0.55 9.83 8.39
C VAL A 104 0.06 10.90 9.37
N THR A 105 0.22 10.68 10.68
CA THR A 105 -0.15 11.68 11.69
C THR A 105 0.76 12.91 11.67
N GLU A 106 2.06 12.75 11.37
CA GLU A 106 3.01 13.87 11.23
C GLU A 106 2.65 14.79 10.05
N VAL A 107 2.04 14.26 8.98
CA VAL A 107 1.53 15.06 7.86
C VAL A 107 0.09 15.56 8.05
N GLY A 108 -0.50 15.35 9.23
CA GLY A 108 -1.82 15.86 9.59
C GLY A 108 -3.00 15.08 9.02
N TRP A 109 -2.82 13.79 8.68
CA TRP A 109 -3.91 12.93 8.22
C TRP A 109 -4.45 12.06 9.36
N ASP A 110 -5.77 11.86 9.36
CA ASP A 110 -6.43 10.94 10.28
C ASP A 110 -6.24 9.48 9.84
N ILE A 111 -5.88 8.63 10.80
CA ILE A 111 -5.74 7.18 10.61
C ILE A 111 -6.15 6.47 11.91
N TYR A 112 -6.86 5.35 11.76
CA TYR A 112 -7.30 4.52 12.89
C TYR A 112 -6.72 3.11 12.74
N PRO A 113 -6.23 2.50 13.84
CA PRO A 113 -5.84 1.10 13.81
C PRO A 113 -7.08 0.22 13.64
N ILE A 114 -7.11 -0.56 12.57
CA ILE A 114 -8.20 -1.49 12.27
C ILE A 114 -7.62 -2.91 12.33
N ALA A 115 -7.95 -3.62 13.40
CA ALA A 115 -7.58 -5.01 13.58
C ALA A 115 -8.72 -5.93 13.12
N HIS A 116 -8.35 -7.11 12.62
CA HIS A 116 -9.27 -8.17 12.17
C HIS A 116 -10.16 -8.78 13.28
N LYS A 117 -10.03 -8.30 14.53
CA LYS A 117 -10.82 -8.67 15.71
C LYS A 117 -10.76 -7.54 16.73
N TYR A 118 -11.75 -7.49 17.62
CA TYR A 118 -11.80 -6.57 18.76
C TYR A 118 -11.86 -5.09 18.36
N VAL A 119 -12.39 -4.80 17.17
CA VAL A 119 -12.72 -3.45 16.73
C VAL A 119 -14.24 -3.34 16.65
N GLU A 120 -14.81 -2.37 17.35
CA GLU A 120 -16.22 -2.01 17.18
C GLU A 120 -16.34 -1.18 15.89
N PRO A 121 -17.08 -1.65 14.86
CA PRO A 121 -17.05 -1.00 13.56
C PRO A 121 -17.42 0.49 13.57
N ASP A 122 -18.42 0.84 14.38
CA ASP A 122 -18.92 2.20 14.52
C ASP A 122 -17.91 3.14 15.22
N SER A 123 -16.85 2.59 15.84
CA SER A 123 -15.78 3.38 16.44
C SER A 123 -14.74 3.89 15.42
N VAL A 124 -14.73 3.33 14.21
CA VAL A 124 -13.78 3.69 13.14
C VAL A 124 -14.36 4.84 12.31
N LYS A 125 -13.79 6.04 12.47
CA LYS A 125 -14.26 7.24 11.77
C LYS A 125 -13.74 7.35 10.34
N CYS A 126 -12.57 6.80 10.07
CA CYS A 126 -12.01 6.74 8.73
C CYS A 126 -11.09 5.52 8.56
N ALA A 127 -10.93 5.10 7.31
CA ALA A 127 -9.94 4.12 6.90
C ALA A 127 -9.25 4.66 5.64
N ILE A 128 -7.94 4.46 5.54
CA ILE A 128 -7.13 4.95 4.43
C ILE A 128 -6.15 3.86 3.99
N SER A 129 -5.84 3.84 2.71
CA SER A 129 -4.75 3.07 2.13
C SER A 129 -3.64 4.05 1.73
N VAL A 130 -2.41 3.79 2.16
CA VAL A 130 -1.31 4.77 2.08
C VAL A 130 -0.16 4.15 1.29
N GLY A 131 0.46 4.95 0.44
CA GLY A 131 1.70 4.58 -0.22
C GLY A 131 2.66 5.76 -0.29
N ILE A 132 3.91 5.46 -0.61
CA ILE A 132 4.98 6.45 -0.68
C ILE A 132 5.92 6.12 -1.84
N VAL A 133 6.38 7.14 -2.55
CA VAL A 133 7.43 7.00 -3.57
C VAL A 133 8.60 7.90 -3.24
N PHE A 134 9.78 7.32 -3.11
CA PHE A 134 11.01 8.07 -2.89
C PHE A 134 11.68 8.39 -4.22
N ILE A 135 12.15 9.62 -4.38
CA ILE A 135 12.74 10.16 -5.62
C ILE A 135 14.09 10.82 -5.28
N THR A 136 15.10 10.59 -6.12
CA THR A 136 16.48 11.06 -5.92
C THR A 136 16.76 12.47 -6.39
#